data_AF-A0AAF1A382-F1
#
_entry.id   AF-A0AAF1A382-F1
#
_cell.length_a   1.000
_cell.length_b   1.000
_cell.length_c   1.000
_cell.angle_alpha   90.00
_cell.angle_beta   90.00
_cell.angle_gamma   90.00
#
_symmetry.space_group_name_H-M   'P 1'
#
loop_
_entity.id
_entity.type
_entity.pdbx_description
1 polymer ?
#
loop_
_entity_poly.entity_id
_entity_poly.type
_entity_poly.pdbx_seq_one_letter_code
_entity_poly.pdbx_strand_id
1 'polypeptide(L)'
;MKAKYLECKFSDVTHEVDVEVTIDTQESYNFNGRPDFIFSQKLKRLKKDITIWNKKEFGKLESRKSKALNDRLSLEHTIEGRQHSPNEAETMTALRVEIQQVAKIEEVSWRKKSRCLWLKEGGRNTKYFQKTADSNRRYNCIDRLLVGGEIIEDKEMVKGKTLEFFENLYTEPVSWRPPTIFEDIASLTEEESNFMEAMFEEEELLAAINVSATNKASGPYGLLWHFSEIMGLYQARLVSNLATLSLTLLVGKSCNALFIALIPKKKGAIELREYRPISLIGSTYKIVAKILAGRLKKVIGKLVSNHQNYRCFPHS
;
A
#
# COMPACT_ATOMS: atom_id res chain seq x y z
N MET A 1 -29.25 16.15 -31.73
CA MET A 1 -28.96 14.82 -31.18
C MET A 1 -27.52 14.79 -30.69
N LYS A 2 -27.31 14.90 -29.37
CA LYS A 2 -25.98 14.81 -28.74
C LYS A 2 -26.05 13.82 -27.58
N ALA A 3 -24.98 13.03 -27.48
CA ALA A 3 -24.53 12.26 -26.32
C ALA A 3 -25.32 10.96 -26.04
N LYS A 4 -24.74 9.86 -25.53
CA LYS A 4 -23.49 9.66 -24.78
C LYS A 4 -22.84 8.32 -25.17
N TYR A 5 -21.52 8.31 -25.26
CA TYR A 5 -20.70 7.11 -25.20
C TYR A 5 -20.76 6.56 -23.76
N LEU A 6 -21.17 5.30 -23.61
CA LEU A 6 -21.17 4.58 -22.35
C LEU A 6 -19.81 3.89 -22.16
N GLU A 7 -19.27 4.11 -20.97
CA GLU A 7 -18.00 3.60 -20.46
C GLU A 7 -17.99 2.07 -20.41
N CYS A 8 -16.98 1.46 -21.04
CA CYS A 8 -16.68 0.05 -20.89
C CYS A 8 -15.90 -0.16 -19.58
N LYS A 9 -16.56 -0.76 -18.59
CA LYS A 9 -15.95 -1.27 -17.35
C LYS A 9 -14.91 -2.33 -17.72
N PHE A 10 -13.68 -2.16 -17.24
CA PHE A 10 -12.61 -3.15 -17.36
C PHE A 10 -12.16 -3.58 -15.97
N SER A 11 -12.71 -4.69 -15.48
CA SER A 11 -12.41 -5.27 -14.17
C SER A 11 -11.99 -6.75 -14.18
N ASP A 12 -12.05 -7.49 -15.29
CA ASP A 12 -12.34 -8.93 -15.12
C ASP A 12 -11.18 -9.93 -15.30
N VAL A 13 -9.96 -9.54 -15.70
CA VAL A 13 -8.95 -10.56 -16.08
C VAL A 13 -7.81 -10.75 -15.07
N THR A 14 -7.56 -9.78 -14.19
CA THR A 14 -6.52 -9.89 -13.16
C THR A 14 -7.06 -10.21 -11.78
N HIS A 15 -8.38 -10.19 -11.57
CA HIS A 15 -8.96 -10.27 -10.23
C HIS A 15 -9.30 -11.69 -9.78
N GLU A 16 -9.68 -12.60 -10.68
CA GLU A 16 -10.04 -13.98 -10.30
C GLU A 16 -8.81 -14.87 -10.05
N VAL A 17 -7.76 -14.75 -10.87
CA VAL A 17 -6.53 -15.56 -10.75
C VAL A 17 -5.69 -15.19 -9.52
N ASP A 18 -5.78 -13.93 -9.06
CA ASP A 18 -5.02 -13.41 -7.90
C ASP A 18 -5.51 -14.00 -6.56
N VAL A 19 -6.77 -14.45 -6.49
CA VAL A 19 -7.42 -14.86 -5.24
C VAL A 19 -7.22 -16.34 -4.94
N GLU A 20 -7.35 -17.24 -5.92
CA GLU A 20 -7.20 -18.69 -5.73
C GLU A 20 -5.79 -19.12 -5.28
N VAL A 21 -4.73 -18.55 -5.89
CA VAL A 21 -3.32 -18.85 -5.52
C VAL A 21 -3.01 -18.41 -4.08
N THR A 22 -3.70 -17.38 -3.61
CA THR A 22 -3.52 -16.85 -2.25
C THR A 22 -4.20 -17.72 -1.19
N ILE A 23 -5.31 -18.39 -1.52
CA ILE A 23 -6.07 -19.25 -0.62
C ILE A 23 -5.33 -20.56 -0.35
N ASP A 24 -4.92 -21.25 -1.41
CA ASP A 24 -4.36 -22.62 -1.34
C ASP A 24 -3.00 -22.64 -0.60
N THR A 25 -2.22 -21.57 -0.74
CA THR A 25 -0.93 -21.45 -0.06
C THR A 25 -1.07 -21.19 1.44
N GLN A 26 -2.16 -20.60 1.91
CA GLN A 26 -2.29 -20.16 3.31
C GLN A 26 -2.68 -21.26 4.28
N GLU A 27 -3.56 -22.19 3.87
CA GLU A 27 -4.00 -23.31 4.73
C GLU A 27 -2.83 -24.23 5.10
N SER A 28 -1.79 -24.26 4.27
CA SER A 28 -0.57 -25.01 4.51
C SER A 28 0.36 -24.44 5.60
N TYR A 29 0.14 -23.19 6.05
CA TYR A 29 1.04 -22.52 6.99
C TYR A 29 0.69 -22.79 8.45
N ASN A 30 1.42 -23.73 9.05
CA ASN A 30 1.38 -24.02 10.48
C ASN A 30 2.50 -23.28 11.22
N PHE A 31 2.10 -22.36 12.09
CA PHE A 31 3.00 -21.66 13.02
C PHE A 31 2.41 -21.76 14.43
N ASN A 32 3.28 -21.96 15.42
CA ASN A 32 2.89 -22.02 16.83
C ASN A 32 3.36 -20.75 17.55
N GLY A 33 2.59 -20.29 18.55
CA GLY A 33 2.93 -19.14 19.38
C GLY A 33 1.74 -18.22 19.62
N ARG A 34 2.03 -16.99 20.05
CA ARG A 34 0.99 -15.98 20.25
C ARG A 34 0.27 -15.64 18.93
N PRO A 35 -1.04 -15.34 18.95
CA PRO A 35 -1.81 -14.99 17.76
C PRO A 35 -1.19 -13.90 16.89
N ASP A 36 -0.60 -12.87 17.51
CA ASP A 36 0.05 -11.75 16.82
C ASP A 36 1.33 -12.18 16.09
N PHE A 37 2.10 -13.08 16.69
CA PHE A 37 3.28 -13.68 16.07
C PHE A 37 2.90 -14.58 14.89
N ILE A 38 1.93 -15.48 15.08
CA ILE A 38 1.43 -16.38 14.03
C ILE A 38 0.97 -15.55 12.82
N PHE A 39 0.18 -14.51 13.07
CA PHE A 39 -0.31 -13.62 12.04
C PHE A 39 0.82 -12.91 11.28
N SER A 40 1.80 -12.35 12.00
CA SER A 40 2.98 -11.71 11.38
C SER A 40 3.77 -12.69 10.49
N GLN A 41 3.96 -13.94 10.93
CA GLN A 41 4.67 -14.95 10.16
C GLN A 41 3.92 -15.39 8.90
N LYS A 42 2.60 -15.56 9.01
CA LYS A 42 1.74 -15.82 7.84
C LYS A 42 1.84 -14.69 6.81
N LEU A 43 1.78 -13.43 7.23
CA LEU A 43 1.96 -12.28 6.32
C LEU A 43 3.37 -12.25 5.70
N LYS A 44 4.42 -12.54 6.49
CA LYS A 44 5.80 -12.60 5.97
C LYS A 44 5.95 -13.69 4.92
N ARG A 45 5.32 -14.85 5.13
CA ARG A 45 5.37 -15.96 4.17
C ARG A 45 4.58 -15.64 2.91
N LEU A 46 3.35 -15.16 3.07
CA LEU A 46 2.52 -14.70 1.96
C LEU A 46 3.25 -13.65 1.09
N LYS A 47 3.94 -12.69 1.71
CA LYS A 47 4.77 -11.71 0.98
C LYS A 47 5.84 -12.39 0.11
N LYS A 48 6.52 -13.43 0.62
CA LYS A 48 7.53 -14.16 -0.15
C LYS A 48 6.90 -14.86 -1.34
N ASP A 49 5.78 -15.53 -1.12
CA ASP A 49 5.10 -16.31 -2.15
C ASP A 49 4.53 -15.40 -3.25
N ILE A 50 3.92 -14.27 -2.88
CA ILE A 50 3.53 -13.21 -3.85
C ILE A 50 4.75 -12.66 -4.60
N THR A 51 5.89 -12.51 -3.94
CA THR A 51 7.12 -12.03 -4.62
C THR A 51 7.61 -13.04 -5.65
N ILE A 52 7.58 -14.34 -5.32
CA ILE A 52 7.95 -15.44 -6.22
C ILE A 52 6.96 -15.49 -7.40
N TRP A 53 5.66 -15.47 -7.11
CA TRP A 53 4.61 -15.46 -8.12
C TRP A 53 4.74 -14.25 -9.04
N ASN A 54 4.95 -13.04 -8.49
CA ASN A 54 5.15 -11.82 -9.28
C ASN A 54 6.36 -11.95 -10.21
N LYS A 55 7.46 -12.55 -9.74
CA LYS A 55 8.63 -12.84 -10.58
C LYS A 55 8.33 -13.88 -11.66
N LYS A 56 7.50 -14.89 -11.38
CA LYS A 56 7.11 -15.93 -12.35
C LYS A 56 6.20 -15.36 -13.44
N GLU A 57 5.14 -14.65 -13.06
CA GLU A 57 4.13 -14.13 -13.97
C GLU A 57 4.59 -12.87 -14.72
N PHE A 58 5.16 -11.89 -14.00
CA PHE A 58 5.52 -10.59 -14.58
C PHE A 58 7.02 -10.41 -14.81
N GLY A 59 7.89 -11.23 -14.20
CA GLY A 59 9.34 -11.08 -14.35
C GLY A 59 9.85 -11.39 -15.76
N LYS A 60 9.08 -12.10 -16.59
CA LYS A 60 9.42 -12.40 -17.98
C LYS A 60 8.56 -11.64 -19.00
N LEU A 61 7.77 -10.66 -18.58
CA LEU A 61 6.79 -10.01 -19.46
C LEU A 61 7.44 -9.37 -20.71
N GLU A 62 8.56 -8.65 -20.53
CA GLU A 62 9.34 -8.05 -21.62
C GLU A 62 9.95 -9.10 -22.57
N SER A 63 10.45 -10.20 -22.01
CA SER A 63 10.99 -11.32 -22.79
C SER A 63 9.89 -12.03 -23.58
N ARG A 64 8.71 -12.26 -22.97
CA ARG A 64 7.53 -12.83 -23.62
C ARG A 64 7.02 -11.94 -24.75
N LYS A 65 6.92 -10.64 -24.51
CA LYS A 65 6.54 -9.65 -25.52
C LYS A 65 7.51 -9.63 -26.70
N SER A 66 8.81 -9.57 -26.41
CA SER A 66 9.86 -9.57 -27.44
C SER A 66 9.83 -10.85 -28.25
N LYS A 67 9.65 -12.00 -27.60
CA LYS A 67 9.48 -13.29 -28.27
C LYS A 67 8.23 -13.30 -29.15
N ALA A 68 7.07 -12.94 -28.62
CA ALA A 68 5.81 -12.93 -29.38
C ALA A 68 5.86 -11.96 -30.58
N LEU A 69 6.53 -10.81 -30.44
CA LEU A 69 6.76 -9.88 -31.55
C LEU A 69 7.69 -10.47 -32.61
N ASN A 70 8.79 -11.11 -32.22
CA ASN A 70 9.73 -11.76 -33.13
C ASN A 70 9.09 -12.95 -33.86
N ASP A 71 8.33 -13.79 -33.15
CA ASP A 71 7.60 -14.93 -33.70
C ASP A 71 6.53 -14.45 -34.70
N ARG A 72 5.87 -13.32 -34.41
CA ARG A 72 4.92 -12.70 -35.34
C ARG A 72 5.61 -12.17 -36.59
N LEU A 73 6.73 -11.46 -36.45
CA LEU A 73 7.50 -10.92 -37.57
C LEU A 73 8.08 -12.04 -38.46
N SER A 74 8.56 -13.14 -37.86
CA SER A 74 9.07 -14.29 -38.63
C SER A 74 7.95 -15.01 -39.38
N LEU A 75 6.77 -15.15 -38.78
CA LEU A 75 5.58 -15.65 -39.46
C LEU A 75 5.12 -14.71 -40.59
N GLU A 76 5.10 -13.40 -40.37
CA GLU A 76 4.77 -12.42 -41.41
C GLU A 76 5.74 -12.55 -42.61
N HIS A 77 7.06 -12.65 -42.35
CA HIS A 77 8.05 -12.79 -43.41
C HIS A 77 7.99 -14.14 -44.15
N THR A 78 7.71 -15.23 -43.46
CA THR A 78 7.58 -16.57 -44.09
C THR A 78 6.28 -16.74 -44.89
N ILE A 79 5.33 -15.83 -44.74
CA ILE A 79 4.04 -15.84 -45.43
C ILE A 79 3.94 -14.71 -46.49
N GLU A 80 4.94 -13.84 -46.60
CA GLU A 80 5.01 -12.82 -47.65
C GLU A 80 4.89 -13.46 -49.05
N GLY A 81 3.77 -13.19 -49.73
CA GLY A 81 3.51 -13.65 -51.09
C GLY A 81 2.72 -14.96 -51.23
N ARG A 82 2.22 -15.58 -50.13
CA ARG A 82 1.34 -16.78 -50.19
C ARG A 82 0.08 -16.63 -49.33
N GLN A 83 -0.93 -17.46 -49.58
CA GLN A 83 -2.09 -17.55 -48.69
C GLN A 83 -1.72 -18.26 -47.38
N HIS A 84 -2.29 -17.77 -46.28
CA HIS A 84 -2.12 -18.36 -44.96
C HIS A 84 -2.80 -19.73 -44.89
N SER A 85 -2.13 -20.72 -44.33
CA SER A 85 -2.82 -21.93 -43.89
C SER A 85 -3.72 -21.61 -42.68
N PRO A 86 -4.79 -22.39 -42.44
CA PRO A 86 -5.65 -22.20 -41.27
C PRO A 86 -4.87 -22.19 -39.94
N ASN A 87 -3.86 -23.07 -39.81
CA ASN A 87 -3.01 -23.17 -38.62
C ASN A 87 -2.13 -21.93 -38.40
N GLU A 88 -1.62 -21.32 -39.47
CA GLU A 88 -0.83 -20.09 -39.39
C GLU A 88 -1.70 -18.87 -39.07
N ALA A 89 -2.92 -18.82 -39.60
CA ALA A 89 -3.89 -17.78 -39.27
C ALA A 89 -4.31 -17.85 -37.79
N GLU A 90 -4.48 -19.06 -37.25
CA GLU A 90 -4.73 -19.29 -35.83
C GLU A 90 -3.54 -18.86 -34.97
N THR A 91 -2.33 -19.26 -35.35
CA THR A 91 -1.09 -18.86 -34.65
C THR A 91 -0.89 -17.35 -34.65
N MET A 92 -1.15 -16.68 -35.78
CA MET A 92 -1.10 -15.22 -35.91
C MET A 92 -2.11 -14.53 -34.99
N THR A 93 -3.31 -15.10 -34.87
CA THR A 93 -4.37 -14.60 -33.99
C THR A 93 -3.97 -14.78 -32.52
N ALA A 94 -3.44 -15.95 -32.15
CA ALA A 94 -2.95 -16.23 -30.80
C ALA A 94 -1.82 -15.26 -30.38
N LEU A 95 -0.83 -15.03 -31.25
CA LEU A 95 0.26 -14.09 -31.00
C LEU A 95 -0.25 -12.65 -30.84
N ARG A 96 -1.23 -12.22 -31.66
CA ARG A 96 -1.88 -10.91 -31.50
C ARG A 96 -2.58 -10.77 -30.16
N VAL A 97 -3.30 -11.81 -29.73
CA VAL A 97 -3.97 -11.82 -28.42
C VAL A 97 -2.95 -11.75 -27.29
N GLU A 98 -1.86 -12.53 -27.35
CA GLU A 98 -0.81 -12.49 -26.33
C GLU A 98 -0.15 -11.09 -26.25
N ILE A 99 0.20 -10.49 -27.38
CA ILE A 99 0.78 -9.12 -27.43
C ILE A 99 -0.19 -8.10 -26.80
N GLN A 100 -1.48 -8.18 -27.11
CA GLN A 100 -2.49 -7.28 -26.54
C GLN A 100 -2.65 -7.47 -25.02
N GLN A 101 -2.66 -8.71 -24.55
CA GLN A 101 -2.74 -9.02 -23.12
C GLN A 101 -1.52 -8.46 -22.37
N VAL A 102 -0.31 -8.70 -22.89
CA VAL A 102 0.93 -8.19 -22.29
C VAL A 102 0.95 -6.66 -22.27
N ALA A 103 0.57 -6.01 -23.37
CA ALA A 103 0.50 -4.54 -23.44
C ALA A 103 -0.49 -3.96 -22.42
N LYS A 104 -1.63 -4.62 -22.21
CA LYS A 104 -2.64 -4.19 -21.23
C LYS A 104 -2.13 -4.33 -19.79
N ILE A 105 -1.43 -5.42 -19.49
CA ILE A 105 -0.79 -5.64 -18.18
C ILE A 105 0.27 -4.54 -17.91
N GLU A 106 1.12 -4.23 -18.90
CA GLU A 106 2.11 -3.15 -18.79
C GLU A 106 1.45 -1.81 -18.52
N GLU A 107 0.40 -1.47 -19.26
CA GLU A 107 -0.34 -0.22 -19.11
C GLU A 107 -0.90 -0.06 -17.69
N VAL A 108 -1.55 -1.10 -17.16
CA VAL A 108 -2.07 -1.12 -15.79
C VAL A 108 -0.93 -0.96 -14.76
N SER A 109 0.17 -1.67 -14.95
CA SER A 109 1.35 -1.58 -14.07
C SER A 109 1.94 -0.17 -14.05
N TRP A 110 2.16 0.43 -15.21
CA TRP A 110 2.72 1.77 -15.34
C TRP A 110 1.79 2.85 -14.79
N ARG A 111 0.47 2.72 -15.03
CA ARG A 111 -0.53 3.62 -14.46
C ARG A 111 -0.56 3.56 -12.92
N LYS A 112 -0.46 2.35 -12.34
CA LYS A 112 -0.36 2.19 -10.87
C LYS A 112 0.92 2.85 -10.33
N LYS A 113 2.06 2.66 -11.00
CA LYS A 113 3.36 3.24 -10.60
C LYS A 113 3.42 4.76 -10.71
N SER A 114 2.82 5.34 -11.76
CA SER A 114 2.85 6.79 -11.99
C SER A 114 1.97 7.58 -11.01
N ARG A 115 0.98 6.93 -10.39
CA ARG A 115 -0.06 7.56 -9.54
C ARG A 115 -0.87 8.65 -10.27
N CYS A 116 -0.94 8.62 -11.59
CA CYS A 116 -1.74 9.57 -12.37
C CYS A 116 -3.23 9.26 -12.22
N LEU A 117 -3.99 10.19 -11.62
CA LEU A 117 -5.44 10.07 -11.42
C LEU A 117 -6.25 10.45 -12.66
N TRP A 118 -5.77 11.41 -13.47
CA TRP A 118 -6.51 11.96 -14.61
C TRP A 118 -5.82 11.62 -15.93
N LEU A 119 -6.59 11.04 -16.86
CA LEU A 119 -6.25 11.02 -18.28
C LEU A 119 -6.80 12.33 -18.88
N LYS A 120 -5.93 13.24 -19.32
CA LYS A 120 -6.37 14.44 -20.06
C LYS A 120 -6.51 14.18 -21.56
N GLU A 121 -5.89 13.13 -22.08
CA GLU A 121 -5.96 12.75 -23.50
C GLU A 121 -6.06 11.24 -23.64
N GLY A 122 -7.08 10.79 -24.37
CA GLY A 122 -7.35 9.39 -24.67
C GLY A 122 -6.21 8.78 -25.49
N GLY A 123 -5.41 7.93 -24.85
CA GLY A 123 -4.40 7.13 -25.53
C GLY A 123 -3.74 6.16 -24.56
N ARG A 124 -3.59 4.91 -25.01
CA ARG A 124 -2.83 3.83 -24.33
C ARG A 124 -1.34 4.21 -24.24
N ASN A 125 -0.98 5.19 -23.42
CA ASN A 125 0.34 5.83 -23.44
C ASN A 125 1.20 5.41 -22.25
N THR A 126 1.77 4.20 -22.34
CA THR A 126 2.77 3.69 -21.38
C THR A 126 3.96 4.62 -21.24
N LYS A 127 4.41 5.31 -22.31
CA LYS A 127 5.54 6.25 -22.27
C LYS A 127 5.27 7.45 -21.36
N TYR A 128 4.05 7.99 -21.36
CA TYR A 128 3.66 9.07 -20.45
C TYR A 128 3.76 8.62 -18.98
N PHE A 129 3.21 7.44 -18.67
CA PHE A 129 3.27 6.90 -17.33
C PHE A 129 4.69 6.57 -16.88
N GLN A 130 5.52 6.02 -17.76
CA GLN A 130 6.94 5.78 -17.52
C GLN A 130 7.68 7.08 -17.19
N LYS A 131 7.59 8.10 -18.06
CA LYS A 131 8.22 9.41 -17.83
C LYS A 131 7.77 10.03 -16.51
N THR A 132 6.49 9.89 -16.16
CA THR A 132 5.96 10.42 -14.90
C THR A 132 6.50 9.65 -13.69
N ALA A 133 6.52 8.31 -13.75
CA ALA A 133 7.09 7.46 -12.71
C ALA A 133 8.60 7.74 -12.51
N ASP A 134 9.36 7.91 -13.60
CA ASP A 134 10.77 8.27 -13.55
C ASP A 134 10.99 9.67 -12.98
N SER A 135 10.14 10.63 -13.32
CA SER A 135 10.17 11.97 -12.72
C SER A 135 9.92 11.91 -11.22
N ASN A 136 8.92 11.15 -10.78
CA ASN A 136 8.63 10.94 -9.36
C ASN A 136 9.79 10.24 -8.65
N ARG A 137 10.41 9.24 -9.28
CA ARG A 137 11.58 8.54 -8.74
C ARG A 137 12.76 9.49 -8.57
N ARG A 138 13.07 10.30 -9.59
CA ARG A 138 14.15 11.32 -9.51
C ARG A 138 13.85 12.37 -8.44
N TYR A 139 12.61 12.83 -8.33
CA TYR A 139 12.22 13.82 -7.32
C TYR A 139 12.37 13.29 -5.90
N ASN A 140 12.05 12.01 -5.67
CA ASN A 140 12.10 11.39 -4.34
C ASN A 140 13.45 10.74 -4.00
N CYS A 141 14.40 10.67 -4.94
CA CYS A 141 15.70 10.07 -4.69
C CYS A 141 16.56 11.01 -3.83
N ILE A 142 17.19 10.46 -2.80
CA ILE A 142 18.13 11.19 -1.94
C ILE A 142 19.52 10.75 -2.36
N ASP A 143 20.09 11.46 -3.34
CA ASP A 143 21.40 11.14 -3.90
C ASP A 143 22.54 11.78 -3.10
N ARG A 144 22.25 12.88 -2.39
CA ARG A 144 23.23 13.61 -1.57
C ARG A 144 22.55 14.33 -0.42
N LEU A 145 23.29 14.55 0.66
CA LEU A 145 22.80 15.19 1.88
C LEU A 145 23.84 16.17 2.42
N LEU A 146 23.43 17.40 2.75
CA LEU A 146 24.26 18.40 3.42
C LEU A 146 24.10 18.23 4.94
N VAL A 147 25.18 17.88 5.62
CA VAL A 147 25.21 17.71 7.09
C VAL A 147 26.42 18.47 7.64
N GLY A 148 26.19 19.46 8.50
CA GLY A 148 27.29 20.21 9.13
C GLY A 148 28.18 21.01 8.17
N GLY A 149 27.70 21.30 6.95
CA GLY A 149 28.47 21.99 5.91
C GLY A 149 29.14 21.06 4.90
N GLU A 150 29.11 19.73 5.12
CA GLU A 150 29.68 18.74 4.21
C GLU A 150 28.60 17.99 3.42
N ILE A 151 28.88 17.72 2.14
CA ILE A 151 28.00 16.94 1.26
C ILE A 151 28.38 15.46 1.35
N ILE A 152 27.42 14.65 1.78
CA ILE A 152 27.53 13.20 1.88
C ILE A 152 26.74 12.57 0.73
N GLU A 153 27.39 11.72 -0.07
CA GLU A 153 26.76 11.00 -1.19
C GLU A 153 26.70 9.48 -0.94
N ASP A 154 27.44 8.97 0.05
CA ASP A 154 27.40 7.56 0.41
C ASP A 154 26.06 7.18 1.06
N LYS A 155 25.43 6.14 0.55
CA LYS A 155 24.08 5.74 0.96
C LYS A 155 23.99 5.26 2.41
N GLU A 156 25.01 4.54 2.90
CA GLU A 156 25.00 4.05 4.27
C GLU A 156 25.26 5.21 5.25
N MET A 157 26.16 6.15 4.91
CA MET A 157 26.35 7.37 5.68
C MET A 157 25.10 8.26 5.69
N VAL A 158 24.44 8.46 4.55
CA VAL A 158 23.17 9.21 4.46
C VAL A 158 22.13 8.59 5.38
N LYS A 159 22.00 7.26 5.38
CA LYS A 159 21.07 6.53 6.23
C LYS A 159 21.41 6.69 7.72
N GLY A 160 22.69 6.56 8.09
CA GLY A 160 23.15 6.74 9.47
C GLY A 160 22.89 8.15 9.99
N LYS A 161 23.27 9.19 9.22
CA LYS A 161 23.03 10.59 9.59
C LYS A 161 21.56 10.96 9.63
N THR A 162 20.75 10.36 8.76
CA THR A 162 19.29 10.50 8.82
C THR A 162 18.74 9.97 10.14
N LEU A 163 19.16 8.76 10.55
CA LEU A 163 18.70 8.13 11.78
C LEU A 163 19.08 8.98 13.00
N GLU A 164 20.35 9.37 13.11
CA GLU A 164 20.89 10.21 14.18
C GLU A 164 20.12 11.53 14.30
N PHE A 165 19.86 12.21 13.19
CA PHE A 165 19.12 13.47 13.18
C PHE A 165 17.69 13.32 13.71
N PHE A 166 16.94 12.32 13.24
CA PHE A 166 15.56 12.13 13.67
C PHE A 166 15.46 11.56 15.08
N GLU A 167 16.39 10.70 15.51
CA GLU A 167 16.48 10.25 16.91
C GLU A 167 16.66 11.45 17.84
N ASN A 168 17.61 12.33 17.53
CA ASN A 168 17.83 13.55 18.30
C ASN A 168 16.62 14.50 18.25
N LEU A 169 15.97 14.63 17.09
CA LEU A 169 14.78 15.50 16.93
C LEU A 169 13.59 15.04 17.77
N TYR A 170 13.41 13.72 17.92
CA TYR A 170 12.29 13.12 18.65
C TYR A 170 12.63 12.74 20.10
N THR A 171 13.88 12.95 20.51
CA THR A 171 14.29 12.78 21.92
C THR A 171 13.86 14.02 22.70
N GLU A 172 13.07 13.82 23.76
CA GLU A 172 12.70 14.90 24.67
C GLU A 172 13.88 15.23 25.59
N PRO A 173 14.45 16.45 25.53
CA PRO A 173 15.64 16.79 26.31
C PRO A 173 15.31 17.14 27.78
N VAL A 174 14.03 17.38 28.09
CA VAL A 174 13.58 17.83 29.41
C VAL A 174 12.90 16.68 30.14
N SER A 175 13.47 16.27 31.28
CA SER A 175 12.94 15.20 32.12
C SER A 175 11.81 15.64 33.05
N TRP A 176 11.67 16.95 33.27
CA TRP A 176 10.69 17.52 34.17
C TRP A 176 9.57 18.23 33.41
N ARG A 177 8.31 17.90 33.74
CA ARG A 177 7.14 18.67 33.31
C ARG A 177 6.37 19.15 34.54
N PRO A 178 5.84 20.38 34.53
CA PRO A 178 4.93 20.82 35.58
C PRO A 178 3.72 19.88 35.66
N PRO A 179 3.22 19.55 36.86
CA PRO A 179 1.96 18.83 36.99
C PRO A 179 0.85 19.72 36.45
N THR A 180 0.29 19.35 35.30
CA THR A 180 -0.90 19.99 34.75
C THR A 180 -2.12 19.52 35.54
N ILE A 181 -2.49 20.29 36.56
CA ILE A 181 -3.77 20.16 37.24
C ILE A 181 -4.74 21.04 36.45
N PHE A 182 -5.55 20.42 35.61
CA PHE A 182 -6.68 21.11 35.01
C PHE A 182 -7.89 20.87 35.90
N GLU A 183 -8.48 21.93 36.41
CA GLU A 183 -9.78 21.90 37.07
C GLU A 183 -10.88 21.87 35.99
N ASP A 184 -12.00 21.19 36.25
CA ASP A 184 -13.15 21.08 35.34
C ASP A 184 -12.86 20.46 33.95
N ILE A 185 -12.05 19.41 33.88
CA ILE A 185 -11.90 18.64 32.62
C ILE A 185 -13.15 17.81 32.39
N ALA A 186 -13.73 17.91 31.20
CA ALA A 186 -14.71 16.94 30.73
C ALA A 186 -14.10 15.53 30.75
N SER A 187 -14.70 14.62 31.52
CA SER A 187 -14.31 13.22 31.61
C SER A 187 -15.34 12.33 30.92
N LEU A 188 -14.89 11.17 30.46
CA LEU A 188 -15.81 10.13 30.00
C LEU A 188 -16.64 9.61 31.17
N THR A 189 -17.89 9.22 30.89
CA THR A 189 -18.68 8.45 31.86
C THR A 189 -18.11 7.04 31.98
N GLU A 190 -18.47 6.33 33.05
CA GLU A 190 -18.07 4.92 33.24
C GLU A 190 -18.53 4.04 32.07
N GLU A 191 -19.75 4.27 31.56
CA GLU A 191 -20.29 3.56 30.38
C GLU A 191 -19.47 3.83 29.12
N GLU A 192 -19.06 5.08 28.88
CA GLU A 192 -18.23 5.46 27.73
C GLU A 192 -16.82 4.89 27.84
N SER A 193 -16.26 4.87 29.05
CA SER A 193 -14.96 4.25 29.33
C SER A 193 -15.01 2.75 29.05
N ASN A 194 -16.03 2.06 29.59
CA ASN A 194 -16.26 0.64 29.36
C ASN A 194 -16.46 0.33 27.87
N PHE A 195 -17.19 1.18 27.13
CA PHE A 195 -17.34 1.05 25.68
C PHE A 195 -16.00 1.19 24.94
N MET A 196 -15.14 2.14 25.34
CA MET A 196 -13.84 2.33 24.69
C MET A 196 -12.90 1.14 24.89
N GLU A 197 -12.94 0.50 26.07
CA GLU A 197 -12.12 -0.65 26.45
C GLU A 197 -12.72 -2.01 26.05
N ALA A 198 -14.00 -2.03 25.66
CA ALA A 198 -14.67 -3.25 25.22
C ALA A 198 -13.94 -3.94 24.06
N MET A 199 -14.19 -5.23 23.90
CA MET A 199 -13.69 -6.01 22.76
C MET A 199 -14.19 -5.44 21.43
N PHE A 200 -13.39 -5.54 20.36
CA PHE A 200 -13.80 -5.06 19.03
C PHE A 200 -14.93 -5.92 18.46
N GLU A 201 -15.96 -5.27 17.93
CA GLU A 201 -17.05 -5.94 17.22
C GLU A 201 -16.64 -6.29 15.78
N GLU A 202 -17.26 -7.32 15.21
CA GLU A 202 -16.97 -7.75 13.83
C GLU A 202 -17.36 -6.65 12.83
N GLU A 203 -18.45 -5.95 13.07
CA GLU A 203 -18.94 -4.84 12.25
C GLU A 203 -17.94 -3.68 12.20
N GLU A 204 -17.32 -3.35 13.34
CA GLU A 204 -16.27 -2.31 13.43
C GLU A 204 -15.05 -2.70 12.59
N LEU A 205 -14.67 -3.99 12.64
CA LEU A 205 -13.57 -4.53 11.87
C LEU A 205 -13.84 -4.48 10.37
N LEU A 206 -15.01 -4.93 9.93
CA LEU A 206 -15.43 -4.91 8.53
C LEU A 206 -15.48 -3.47 8.00
N ALA A 207 -16.07 -2.55 8.76
CA ALA A 207 -16.10 -1.14 8.42
C ALA A 207 -14.69 -0.54 8.28
N ALA A 208 -13.77 -0.87 9.20
CA ALA A 208 -12.39 -0.41 9.15
C ALA A 208 -11.61 -0.97 7.95
N ILE A 209 -11.84 -2.23 7.58
CA ILE A 209 -11.22 -2.86 6.40
C ILE A 209 -11.71 -2.18 5.12
N ASN A 210 -13.02 -2.01 4.96
CA ASN A 210 -13.64 -1.43 3.77
C ASN A 210 -13.12 0.00 3.49
N VAL A 211 -12.96 0.81 4.54
CA VAL A 211 -12.42 2.18 4.42
C VAL A 211 -10.90 2.20 4.18
N SER A 212 -10.18 1.16 4.60
CA SER A 212 -8.70 1.11 4.51
C SER A 212 -8.19 0.60 3.16
N ALA A 213 -9.03 -0.06 2.37
CA ALA A 213 -8.66 -0.78 1.14
C ALA A 213 -8.29 0.10 -0.08
N THR A 214 -8.43 1.42 -0.01
CA THR A 214 -8.28 2.28 -1.19
C THR A 214 -6.83 2.73 -1.41
N ASN A 215 -6.13 2.18 -2.42
CA ASN A 215 -4.91 2.70 -3.10
C ASN A 215 -3.87 3.47 -2.23
N LYS A 216 -3.59 3.01 -1.01
CA LYS A 216 -2.64 3.66 -0.09
C LYS A 216 -1.27 3.00 -0.10
N ALA A 217 -0.24 3.79 0.26
CA ALA A 217 1.12 3.27 0.43
C ALA A 217 1.15 2.14 1.47
N SER A 218 1.76 1.02 1.09
CA SER A 218 1.86 -0.15 1.96
C SER A 218 2.99 0.02 2.98
N GLY A 219 2.76 -0.49 4.19
CA GLY A 219 3.80 -0.66 5.21
C GLY A 219 4.82 -1.75 4.85
N PRO A 220 5.68 -2.17 5.80
CA PRO A 220 6.84 -3.04 5.56
C PRO A 220 6.49 -4.39 4.90
N TYR A 221 5.26 -4.84 5.10
CA TYR A 221 4.76 -6.11 4.57
C TYR A 221 4.20 -6.02 3.16
N GLY A 222 3.97 -4.83 2.59
CA GLY A 222 3.63 -4.67 1.16
C GLY A 222 2.17 -5.01 0.76
N LEU A 223 1.34 -5.53 1.67
CA LEU A 223 0.10 -6.22 1.33
C LEU A 223 -1.17 -5.35 1.20
N LEU A 224 -1.10 -4.03 1.42
CA LEU A 224 -2.31 -3.21 1.52
C LEU A 224 -3.18 -3.16 0.24
N TRP A 225 -2.61 -3.47 -0.93
CA TRP A 225 -3.29 -3.32 -2.22
C TRP A 225 -4.30 -4.43 -2.53
N HIS A 226 -4.15 -5.60 -1.88
CA HIS A 226 -5.07 -6.74 -1.99
C HIS A 226 -5.81 -7.00 -0.67
N PHE A 227 -5.75 -6.04 0.27
CA PHE A 227 -6.13 -6.27 1.65
C PHE A 227 -7.64 -6.45 1.85
N SER A 228 -8.52 -5.84 1.05
CA SER A 228 -9.97 -6.10 1.17
C SER A 228 -10.37 -7.50 0.72
N GLU A 229 -9.80 -7.96 -0.40
CA GLU A 229 -10.12 -9.25 -1.02
C GLU A 229 -9.46 -10.40 -0.26
N ILE A 230 -8.17 -10.25 0.08
CA ILE A 230 -7.47 -11.22 0.93
C ILE A 230 -8.12 -11.26 2.31
N MET A 231 -8.44 -10.12 2.94
CA MET A 231 -8.99 -10.16 4.31
C MET A 231 -10.48 -10.54 4.34
N GLY A 232 -11.23 -10.42 3.24
CA GLY A 232 -12.57 -11.00 3.10
C GLY A 232 -12.58 -12.51 3.40
N LEU A 233 -11.52 -13.20 3.01
CA LEU A 233 -11.30 -14.63 3.28
C LEU A 233 -10.76 -14.89 4.70
N TYR A 234 -10.21 -13.88 5.38
CA TYR A 234 -9.68 -13.97 6.73
C TYR A 234 -10.68 -13.53 7.82
N GLN A 235 -11.88 -13.05 7.45
CA GLN A 235 -12.84 -12.39 8.35
C GLN A 235 -13.04 -13.14 9.67
N ALA A 236 -13.38 -14.43 9.63
CA ALA A 236 -13.66 -15.21 10.84
C ALA A 236 -12.44 -15.38 11.78
N ARG A 237 -11.21 -15.45 11.25
CA ARG A 237 -9.99 -15.71 12.04
C ARG A 237 -9.27 -14.43 12.47
N LEU A 238 -9.47 -13.33 11.76
CA LEU A 238 -9.03 -11.99 12.17
C LEU A 238 -9.83 -11.45 13.33
N VAL A 239 -11.15 -11.65 13.35
CA VAL A 239 -11.99 -11.25 14.50
C VAL A 239 -11.41 -11.89 15.77
N SER A 240 -11.16 -13.20 15.76
CA SER A 240 -10.56 -13.91 16.90
C SER A 240 -9.14 -13.41 17.27
N ASN A 241 -8.27 -13.18 16.28
CA ASN A 241 -6.91 -12.72 16.52
C ASN A 241 -6.82 -11.23 16.94
N LEU A 242 -7.69 -10.38 16.40
CA LEU A 242 -7.76 -8.94 16.71
C LEU A 242 -8.49 -8.67 18.02
N ALA A 243 -9.52 -9.45 18.35
CA ALA A 243 -10.09 -9.53 19.69
C ALA A 243 -9.01 -9.88 20.72
N THR A 244 -8.11 -10.82 20.41
CA THR A 244 -6.99 -11.13 21.33
C THR A 244 -5.94 -10.01 21.39
N LEU A 245 -5.80 -9.20 20.32
CA LEU A 245 -4.91 -8.03 20.28
C LEU A 245 -5.46 -6.82 21.05
N SER A 246 -6.79 -6.62 21.10
CA SER A 246 -7.41 -5.53 21.89
C SER A 246 -7.17 -5.72 23.39
N LEU A 247 -7.16 -6.97 23.86
CA LEU A 247 -6.98 -7.33 25.26
C LEU A 247 -5.56 -7.10 25.79
N THR A 248 -4.55 -7.01 24.91
CA THR A 248 -3.16 -6.93 25.36
C THR A 248 -2.50 -5.57 25.18
N LEU A 249 -3.00 -4.69 24.28
CA LEU A 249 -2.35 -3.42 23.83
C LEU A 249 -0.86 -3.56 23.39
N LEU A 250 -0.25 -4.73 23.62
CA LEU A 250 1.07 -5.18 23.28
C LEU A 250 0.99 -5.83 21.91
N VAL A 251 0.82 -4.99 20.90
CA VAL A 251 1.19 -5.33 19.53
C VAL A 251 2.67 -5.75 19.59
N GLY A 252 2.96 -7.04 19.41
CA GLY A 252 4.32 -7.55 19.46
C GLY A 252 5.24 -6.75 18.54
N LYS A 253 6.55 -6.67 18.89
CA LYS A 253 7.56 -5.88 18.15
C LYS A 253 7.52 -6.07 16.63
N SER A 254 7.09 -7.25 16.16
CA SER A 254 6.92 -7.59 14.74
C SER A 254 5.79 -6.83 14.03
N CYS A 255 4.72 -6.48 14.72
CA CYS A 255 3.56 -5.77 14.17
C CYS A 255 3.71 -4.23 14.27
N ASN A 256 4.59 -3.75 15.16
CA ASN A 256 5.01 -2.34 15.27
C ASN A 256 6.18 -1.96 14.35
N ALA A 257 6.64 -2.87 13.49
CA ALA A 257 7.63 -2.54 12.49
C ALA A 257 7.07 -1.45 11.54
N LEU A 258 7.81 -0.35 11.40
CA LEU A 258 7.48 0.76 10.52
C LEU A 258 8.64 1.02 9.57
N PHE A 259 8.32 1.48 8.36
CA PHE A 259 9.31 1.97 7.42
C PHE A 259 9.22 3.49 7.38
N ILE A 260 10.31 4.20 7.64
CA ILE A 260 10.35 5.67 7.51
C ILE A 260 10.70 5.99 6.06
N ALA A 261 9.76 6.62 5.35
CA ALA A 261 10.01 7.20 4.04
C ALA A 261 10.21 8.70 4.19
N LEU A 262 11.28 9.23 3.59
CA LEU A 262 11.51 10.67 3.52
C LEU A 262 10.93 11.22 2.21
N ILE A 263 10.04 12.21 2.32
CA ILE A 263 9.48 12.91 1.15
C ILE A 263 10.02 14.35 1.11
N PRO A 264 10.65 14.78 0.02
CA PRO A 264 11.18 16.13 -0.08
C PRO A 264 10.05 17.16 -0.11
N LYS A 265 10.19 18.22 0.70
CA LYS A 265 9.27 19.37 0.77
C LYS A 265 9.37 20.25 -0.47
N LYS A 266 10.52 20.27 -1.13
CA LYS A 266 10.83 21.08 -2.32
C LYS A 266 11.77 20.35 -3.27
N LYS A 267 11.81 20.81 -4.52
CA LYS A 267 12.75 20.31 -5.54
C LYS A 267 14.19 20.64 -5.14
N GLY A 268 15.09 19.67 -5.29
CA GLY A 268 16.51 19.86 -4.98
C GLY A 268 16.78 19.96 -3.47
N ALA A 269 15.96 19.30 -2.66
CA ALA A 269 16.22 19.18 -1.21
C ALA A 269 17.60 18.54 -0.99
N ILE A 270 18.38 19.14 -0.09
CA ILE A 270 19.73 18.66 0.28
C ILE A 270 19.89 18.54 1.79
N GLU A 271 19.10 19.24 2.60
CA GLU A 271 19.16 19.15 4.06
C GLU A 271 18.03 18.27 4.62
N LEU A 272 18.28 17.57 5.73
CA LEU A 272 17.27 16.70 6.38
C LEU A 272 16.01 17.44 6.80
N ARG A 273 16.13 18.72 7.19
CA ARG A 273 14.99 19.58 7.56
C ARG A 273 14.03 19.83 6.39
N GLU A 274 14.50 19.65 5.16
CA GLU A 274 13.74 19.82 3.93
C GLU A 274 12.97 18.55 3.54
N TYR A 275 13.10 17.47 4.30
CA TYR A 275 12.33 16.24 4.14
C TYR A 275 11.23 16.14 5.19
N ARG A 276 10.14 15.47 4.83
CA ARG A 276 9.07 15.05 5.73
C ARG A 276 9.25 13.57 6.02
N PRO A 277 9.46 13.16 7.28
CA PRO A 277 9.39 11.76 7.63
C PRO A 277 7.94 11.29 7.57
N ILE A 278 7.69 10.20 6.85
CA ILE A 278 6.41 9.51 6.79
C ILE A 278 6.61 8.08 7.26
N SER A 279 5.97 7.74 8.37
CA SER A 279 5.95 6.38 8.89
C SER A 279 4.95 5.53 8.09
N LEU A 280 5.47 4.64 7.26
CA LEU A 280 4.71 3.60 6.61
C LEU A 280 4.51 2.45 7.59
N ILE A 281 3.38 2.50 8.29
CA ILE A 281 2.92 1.49 9.26
C ILE A 281 2.22 0.32 8.58
N GLY A 282 2.26 -0.85 9.23
CA GLY A 282 1.56 -2.06 8.81
C GLY A 282 0.04 -1.86 8.71
N SER A 283 -0.60 -2.61 7.82
CA SER A 283 -2.05 -2.57 7.59
C SER A 283 -2.87 -2.95 8.83
N THR A 284 -2.40 -3.90 9.63
CA THR A 284 -3.02 -4.30 10.90
C THR A 284 -3.09 -3.14 11.88
N TYR A 285 -2.00 -2.40 12.03
CA TYR A 285 -1.99 -1.20 12.87
C TYR A 285 -2.98 -0.16 12.35
N LYS A 286 -3.04 0.06 11.02
CA LYS A 286 -4.01 1.00 10.43
C LYS A 286 -5.46 0.62 10.72
N ILE A 287 -5.79 -0.68 10.67
CA ILE A 287 -7.13 -1.18 11.00
C ILE A 287 -7.45 -0.91 12.47
N VAL A 288 -6.56 -1.32 13.39
CA VAL A 288 -6.74 -1.12 14.83
C VAL A 288 -6.89 0.37 15.15
N ALA A 289 -6.00 1.22 14.63
CA ALA A 289 -6.07 2.67 14.80
C ALA A 289 -7.37 3.25 14.23
N LYS A 290 -7.91 2.68 13.15
CA LYS A 290 -9.16 3.13 12.55
C LYS A 290 -10.38 2.76 13.39
N ILE A 291 -10.41 1.56 13.97
CA ILE A 291 -11.46 1.13 14.92
C ILE A 291 -11.44 2.06 16.13
N LEU A 292 -10.26 2.24 16.75
CA LEU A 292 -10.08 3.13 17.90
C LEU A 292 -10.49 4.58 17.58
N ALA A 293 -10.13 5.11 16.41
CA ALA A 293 -10.56 6.43 15.98
C ALA A 293 -12.09 6.51 15.74
N GLY A 294 -12.70 5.42 15.27
CA GLY A 294 -14.16 5.32 15.12
C GLY A 294 -14.88 5.38 16.46
N ARG A 295 -14.36 4.69 17.47
CA ARG A 295 -14.88 4.75 18.85
C ARG A 295 -14.65 6.13 19.47
N LEU A 296 -13.43 6.65 19.37
CA LEU A 296 -13.08 7.97 19.89
C LEU A 296 -13.99 9.06 19.29
N LYS A 297 -14.32 8.96 17.99
CA LYS A 297 -15.23 9.90 17.33
C LYS A 297 -16.62 9.99 18.02
N LYS A 298 -17.11 8.91 18.63
CA LYS A 298 -18.42 8.89 19.31
C LYS A 298 -18.42 9.70 20.62
N VAL A 299 -17.26 9.83 21.27
CA VAL A 299 -17.14 10.44 22.60
C VAL A 299 -16.39 11.79 22.60
N ILE A 300 -15.52 12.02 21.61
CA ILE A 300 -14.61 13.18 21.58
C ILE A 300 -15.32 14.53 21.54
N GLY A 301 -16.54 14.60 20.99
CA GLY A 301 -17.31 15.84 20.94
C GLY A 301 -17.64 16.43 22.31
N LYS A 302 -17.66 15.60 23.37
CA LYS A 302 -17.87 16.03 24.75
C LYS A 302 -16.58 16.48 25.43
N LEU A 303 -15.44 15.98 24.95
CA LEU A 303 -14.11 16.24 25.53
C LEU A 303 -13.41 17.45 24.93
N VAL A 304 -13.83 17.87 23.73
CA VAL A 304 -13.22 18.99 22.99
C VAL A 304 -13.97 20.28 23.30
N SER A 305 -13.24 21.30 23.74
CA SER A 305 -13.78 22.63 23.96
C SER A 305 -14.25 23.28 22.64
N ASN A 306 -15.33 24.07 22.69
CA ASN A 306 -15.84 24.87 21.56
C ASN A 306 -14.79 25.83 20.96
N HIS A 307 -13.72 26.14 21.70
CA HIS A 307 -12.63 27.00 21.24
C HIS A 307 -11.52 26.24 20.49
N GLN A 308 -11.52 24.90 20.51
CA GLN A 308 -10.54 24.08 19.80
C GLN A 308 -10.99 23.81 18.35
N ASN A 309 -10.67 24.76 17.47
CA ASN A 309 -10.91 24.61 16.04
C ASN A 309 -9.75 23.87 15.35
N TYR A 310 -9.81 22.53 15.31
CA TYR A 310 -8.93 21.74 14.43
C TYR A 310 -9.68 21.23 13.20
N ARG A 311 -9.07 21.43 12.03
CA ARG A 311 -9.51 20.97 10.70
C ARG A 311 -9.63 19.44 10.55
N CYS A 312 -9.38 18.69 11.62
CA CYS A 312 -9.34 17.22 11.66
C CYS A 312 -10.55 16.59 12.36
N PHE A 313 -11.44 17.39 12.96
CA PHE A 313 -12.71 16.90 13.47
C PHE A 313 -13.75 16.96 12.34
N PRO A 314 -14.34 15.83 11.94
CA PRO A 314 -15.46 15.89 11.01
C PRO A 314 -16.59 16.63 11.71
N HIS A 315 -17.03 17.75 11.13
CA HIS A 315 -18.24 18.43 11.57
C HIS A 315 -19.40 17.41 11.56
N SER A 316 -20.07 17.37 12.70
CA SER A 316 -21.30 16.62 12.98
C SER A 316 -22.32 16.75 11.87
#